data_AF-A0A2N2H1X2-F1
#
_entry.id   AF-A0A2N2H1X2-F1
#
_cell.length_a   1.000
_cell.length_b   1.000
_cell.length_c   1.000
_cell.angle_alpha   90.00
_cell.angle_beta   90.00
_cell.angle_gamma   90.00
#
_symmetry.space_group_name_H-M   'P 1'
#
loop_
_entity.id
_entity.type
_entity.pdbx_description
1 polymer ?
#
loop_
_entity_poly.entity_id
_entity_poly.type
_entity_poly.pdbx_seq_one_letter_code
_entity_poly.pdbx_strand_id
1 'polypeptide(L)'
;MGEKKKKIIKSIKIDLDKCNGCRACEVACSAFHAAPKYSSNNPARSRIRVIHEPLRDVYVPVYAGEYAKAECLGRDKYVIDGKEYDECGFCRASCPSRDIFKEPDSALPLKCDMCEDDPPQEKPLCVQWCLNDALIYEEREEEVEEEVKLEDVEIGMESMIDKYGLETVMDTLARISATKKE
;
A
#
# COMPACT_ATOMS: atom_id res chain seq x y z
N MET A 1 -19.91 -25.27 -2.59
CA MET A 1 -20.18 -24.14 -3.51
C MET A 1 -20.56 -22.98 -2.61
N GLY A 2 -19.64 -22.02 -2.46
CA GLY A 2 -19.90 -20.83 -1.63
C GLY A 2 -21.03 -20.00 -2.22
N GLU A 3 -21.75 -19.26 -1.37
CA GLU A 3 -22.72 -18.29 -1.84
C GLU A 3 -22.00 -17.21 -2.66
N LYS A 4 -22.42 -17.01 -3.91
CA LYS A 4 -21.93 -15.91 -4.73
C LYS A 4 -22.58 -14.62 -4.24
N LYS A 5 -21.78 -13.67 -3.78
CA LYS A 5 -22.24 -12.31 -3.44
C LYS A 5 -21.70 -11.32 -4.46
N LYS A 6 -22.53 -10.33 -4.79
CA LYS A 6 -22.08 -9.17 -5.56
C LYS A 6 -21.21 -8.30 -4.66
N LYS A 7 -19.95 -8.11 -5.06
CA LYS A 7 -18.99 -7.21 -4.40
C LYS A 7 -18.68 -6.05 -5.32
N ILE A 8 -18.56 -4.85 -4.76
CA ILE A 8 -18.02 -3.70 -5.47
C ILE A 8 -16.50 -3.82 -5.44
N ILE A 9 -15.89 -3.98 -6.61
CA ILE A 9 -14.45 -3.94 -6.81
C ILE A 9 -14.04 -2.52 -7.15
N LYS A 10 -13.12 -1.98 -6.35
CA LYS A 10 -12.54 -0.65 -6.52
C LYS A 10 -11.20 -0.80 -7.24
N SER A 11 -10.96 -0.03 -8.30
CA SER A 11 -9.70 -0.01 -9.04
C SER A 11 -9.19 1.40 -9.29
N ILE A 12 -7.86 1.55 -9.31
CA ILE A 12 -7.21 2.79 -9.75
C ILE A 12 -6.49 2.49 -11.06
N LYS A 13 -6.97 3.08 -12.14
CA LYS A 13 -6.29 3.07 -13.43
C LYS A 13 -5.20 4.15 -13.41
N ILE A 14 -4.00 3.76 -13.82
CA ILE A 14 -2.80 4.63 -13.79
C ILE A 14 -2.39 4.89 -15.24
N ASP A 15 -2.51 6.15 -15.67
CA ASP A 15 -2.11 6.64 -16.99
C ASP A 15 -0.74 7.33 -16.89
N LEU A 16 0.30 6.61 -17.31
CA LEU A 16 1.69 7.06 -17.17
C LEU A 16 2.01 8.26 -18.06
N ASP A 17 1.35 8.39 -19.22
CA ASP A 17 1.57 9.49 -20.16
C ASP A 17 1.05 10.83 -19.61
N LYS A 18 0.15 10.77 -18.62
CA LYS A 18 -0.34 11.93 -17.88
C LYS A 18 0.43 12.17 -16.57
N CYS A 19 1.34 11.29 -16.16
CA CYS A 19 2.10 11.55 -14.94
C CYS A 19 3.18 12.60 -15.19
N ASN A 20 3.12 13.72 -14.47
CA ASN A 20 4.15 14.78 -14.55
C ASN A 20 5.20 14.69 -13.43
N GLY A 21 5.18 13.61 -12.63
CA GLY A 21 6.18 13.39 -11.59
C GLY A 21 6.10 14.32 -10.37
N CYS A 22 5.04 15.11 -10.19
CA CYS A 22 4.96 16.10 -9.10
C CYS A 22 4.98 15.51 -7.68
N ARG A 23 4.68 14.20 -7.52
CA ARG A 23 4.62 13.47 -6.24
C ARG A 23 3.59 14.03 -5.24
N ALA A 24 2.61 14.80 -5.71
CA ALA A 24 1.50 15.29 -4.88
C ALA A 24 0.71 14.14 -4.23
N CYS A 25 0.58 13.02 -4.93
CA CYS A 25 -0.02 11.80 -4.39
C CYS A 25 0.73 11.24 -3.17
N GLU A 26 2.06 11.36 -3.13
CA GLU A 26 2.86 10.87 -2.01
C GLU A 26 2.62 11.73 -0.76
N VAL A 27 2.60 13.05 -0.96
CA VAL A 27 2.34 14.06 0.09
C VAL A 27 0.94 13.89 0.64
N ALA A 28 -0.09 13.87 -0.21
CA ALA A 28 -1.48 13.75 0.22
C ALA A 28 -1.72 12.47 1.04
N CYS A 29 -1.22 11.34 0.54
CA CYS A 29 -1.37 10.06 1.22
C CYS A 29 -0.63 10.03 2.57
N SER A 30 0.63 10.49 2.62
CA SER A 30 1.37 10.50 3.88
C SER A 30 0.81 11.49 4.91
N ALA A 31 0.30 12.63 4.45
CA ALA A 31 -0.35 13.62 5.31
C ALA A 31 -1.61 13.06 5.96
N PHE A 32 -2.43 12.38 5.16
CA PHE A 32 -3.65 11.75 5.64
C PHE A 32 -3.40 10.69 6.70
N HIS A 33 -2.33 9.91 6.54
CA HIS A 33 -1.96 8.84 7.47
C HIS A 33 -1.07 9.30 8.62
N ALA A 34 -0.82 10.61 8.76
CA ALA A 34 -0.17 11.13 9.95
C ALA A 34 -1.06 10.91 11.19
N ALA A 35 -0.43 10.84 12.36
CA ALA A 35 -1.13 10.73 13.63
C ALA A 35 -0.76 11.94 14.51
N PRO A 36 -1.68 12.91 14.76
CA PRO A 36 -3.05 12.98 14.25
C PRO A 36 -3.11 13.30 12.73
N LYS A 37 -4.25 13.01 12.08
CA LYS A 37 -4.42 13.20 10.62
C LYS A 37 -4.01 14.62 10.21
N TYR A 38 -3.21 14.73 9.14
CA TYR A 38 -2.68 15.98 8.59
C TYR A 38 -1.70 16.77 9.47
N SER A 39 -1.30 16.26 10.63
CA SER A 39 -0.34 16.94 11.52
C SER A 39 1.06 17.12 10.91
N SER A 40 1.44 16.24 10.00
CA SER A 40 2.73 16.24 9.31
C SER A 40 2.57 15.51 7.97
N ASN A 41 3.59 15.55 7.13
CA ASN A 41 3.66 14.70 5.95
C ASN A 41 5.09 14.19 5.78
N ASN A 42 5.23 13.00 5.22
CA ASN A 42 6.52 12.40 4.90
C ASN A 42 6.33 11.40 3.74
N PRO A 43 6.79 11.72 2.52
CA PRO A 43 6.65 10.84 1.37
C PRO A 43 7.22 9.41 1.57
N ALA A 44 8.20 9.23 2.45
CA ALA A 44 8.71 7.90 2.79
C ALA A 44 7.64 7.00 3.45
N ARG A 45 6.67 7.59 4.16
CA ARG A 45 5.53 6.92 4.79
C ARG A 45 4.32 6.76 3.88
N SER A 46 4.44 7.13 2.60
CA SER A 46 3.34 7.09 1.66
C SER A 46 3.05 5.68 1.15
N ARG A 47 1.76 5.36 1.00
CA ARG A 47 1.28 4.08 0.45
C ARG A 47 1.19 4.09 -1.09
N ILE A 48 1.61 5.18 -1.72
CA ILE A 48 1.88 5.29 -3.15
C ILE A 48 3.25 5.94 -3.32
N ARG A 49 4.10 5.39 -4.18
CA ARG A 49 5.47 5.87 -4.43
C ARG A 49 5.70 5.99 -5.92
N VAL A 50 6.20 7.14 -6.36
CA VAL A 50 6.46 7.41 -7.79
C VAL A 50 7.93 7.12 -8.08
N ILE A 51 8.20 6.17 -8.98
CA ILE A 51 9.49 6.08 -9.64
C ILE A 51 9.63 7.34 -10.49
N HIS A 52 10.59 8.18 -10.14
CA HIS A 52 10.74 9.53 -10.67
C HIS A 52 12.14 9.71 -11.26
N GLU A 53 12.25 9.43 -12.55
CA GLU A 53 13.52 9.33 -13.27
C GLU A 53 13.46 10.19 -14.56
N PRO A 54 13.58 11.53 -14.45
CA PRO A 54 13.34 12.45 -15.57
C PRO A 54 14.28 12.26 -16.76
N LEU A 55 15.54 11.85 -16.52
CA LEU A 55 16.51 11.63 -17.58
C LEU A 55 16.16 10.40 -18.46
N ARG A 56 15.35 9.48 -17.94
CA ARG A 56 14.84 8.30 -18.65
C ARG A 56 13.38 8.45 -19.07
N ASP A 57 12.74 9.58 -18.76
CA ASP A 57 11.31 9.79 -18.97
C ASP A 57 10.45 8.68 -18.32
N VAL A 58 10.80 8.31 -17.08
CA VAL A 58 10.10 7.27 -16.31
C VAL A 58 9.42 7.91 -15.09
N TYR A 59 8.09 7.90 -15.11
CA TYR A 59 7.21 8.43 -14.06
C TYR A 59 6.13 7.40 -13.71
N VAL A 60 6.44 6.50 -12.78
CA VAL A 60 5.54 5.35 -12.48
C VAL A 60 5.06 5.40 -11.04
N PRO A 61 3.79 5.77 -10.79
CA PRO A 61 3.15 5.60 -9.50
C PRO A 61 2.93 4.12 -9.19
N VAL A 62 3.52 3.63 -8.10
CA VAL A 62 3.39 2.26 -7.60
C VAL A 62 2.71 2.29 -6.24
N TYR A 63 1.66 1.49 -6.07
CA TYR A 63 0.92 1.39 -4.82
C TYR A 63 1.47 0.28 -3.93
N ALA A 64 1.54 0.54 -2.64
CA ALA A 64 1.81 -0.48 -1.63
C ALA A 64 0.79 -1.62 -1.75
N GLY A 65 1.29 -2.86 -1.70
CA GLY A 65 0.53 -4.10 -1.76
C GLY A 65 0.80 -4.95 -0.52
N GLU A 66 0.86 -6.26 -0.71
CA GLU A 66 1.04 -7.22 0.39
C GLU A 66 2.43 -7.20 1.01
N TYR A 67 2.51 -7.62 2.26
CA TYR A 67 3.78 -7.90 2.93
C TYR A 67 4.38 -9.20 2.39
N ALA A 68 5.67 -9.17 2.05
CA ALA A 68 6.42 -10.36 1.67
C ALA A 68 7.40 -10.72 2.78
N LYS A 69 7.28 -11.93 3.34
CA LYS A 69 8.18 -12.41 4.41
C LYS A 69 9.63 -12.62 3.94
N ALA A 70 9.80 -12.94 2.66
CA ALA A 70 11.11 -13.22 2.07
C ALA A 70 11.23 -12.55 0.70
N GLU A 71 12.47 -12.47 0.21
CA GLU A 71 12.75 -12.03 -1.15
C GLU A 71 12.46 -13.13 -2.17
N CYS A 72 12.26 -12.73 -3.42
CA CYS A 72 12.18 -13.68 -4.53
C CYS A 72 13.56 -14.29 -4.81
N LEU A 73 13.60 -15.57 -5.23
CA LEU A 73 14.84 -16.26 -5.60
C LEU A 73 15.54 -15.60 -6.81
N GLY A 74 14.75 -14.96 -7.68
CA GLY A 74 15.23 -14.15 -8.79
C GLY A 74 14.43 -12.86 -8.83
N ARG A 75 15.10 -11.77 -9.18
CA ARG A 75 14.50 -10.45 -9.30
C ARG A 75 14.43 -10.07 -10.77
N ASP A 76 13.31 -9.46 -11.15
CA ASP A 76 13.00 -9.11 -12.52
C ASP A 76 13.40 -7.66 -12.84
N LYS A 77 13.74 -7.43 -14.10
CA LYS A 77 14.02 -6.11 -14.66
C LYS A 77 13.39 -6.03 -16.04
N TYR A 78 12.68 -4.95 -16.33
CA TYR A 78 11.92 -4.80 -17.57
C TYR A 78 12.54 -3.76 -18.49
N VAL A 79 12.51 -4.06 -19.78
CA VAL A 79 12.66 -3.08 -20.85
C VAL A 79 11.32 -3.03 -21.57
N ILE A 80 10.65 -1.88 -21.54
CA ILE A 80 9.34 -1.67 -22.17
C ILE A 80 9.47 -0.42 -23.04
N ASP A 81 9.12 -0.54 -24.32
CA ASP A 81 9.17 0.55 -25.30
C ASP A 81 10.52 1.30 -25.32
N GLY A 82 11.62 0.56 -25.17
CA GLY A 82 12.98 1.11 -25.16
C GLY A 82 13.41 1.78 -23.86
N LYS A 83 12.53 1.85 -22.85
CA LYS A 83 12.85 2.34 -21.50
C LYS A 83 13.23 1.17 -20.60
N GLU A 84 14.39 1.28 -19.94
CA GLU A 84 14.86 0.31 -18.96
C GLU A 84 14.40 0.75 -17.55
N TYR A 85 13.57 -0.09 -16.93
CA TYR A 85 13.04 0.12 -15.58
C TYR A 85 13.95 -0.51 -14.54
N ASP A 86 13.83 -0.05 -13.30
CA ASP A 86 14.64 -0.56 -12.20
C ASP A 86 14.22 -2.00 -11.83
N GLU A 87 15.15 -2.73 -11.22
CA GLU A 87 14.87 -4.06 -10.68
C GLU A 87 13.69 -4.00 -9.70
N CYS A 88 12.74 -4.94 -9.80
CA CYS A 88 11.49 -4.94 -9.03
C CYS A 88 10.63 -3.67 -9.18
N GLY A 89 10.81 -2.84 -10.23
CA GLY A 89 10.20 -1.51 -10.34
C GLY A 89 8.67 -1.50 -10.30
N PHE A 90 8.01 -2.56 -10.77
CA PHE A 90 6.54 -2.67 -10.73
C PHE A 90 6.03 -3.48 -9.52
N CYS A 91 6.92 -3.99 -8.68
CA CYS A 91 6.54 -4.81 -7.53
C CYS A 91 5.92 -3.94 -6.44
N ARG A 92 4.74 -4.35 -5.96
CA ARG A 92 3.96 -3.66 -4.93
C ARG A 92 4.30 -4.10 -3.50
N ALA A 93 5.05 -5.18 -3.34
CA ALA A 93 5.22 -5.80 -2.03
C ALA A 93 5.97 -4.89 -1.04
N SER A 94 5.62 -4.93 0.23
CA SER A 94 6.53 -4.50 1.30
C SER A 94 7.53 -5.64 1.53
N CYS A 95 8.65 -5.62 0.81
CA CYS A 95 9.61 -6.72 0.72
C CYS A 95 10.93 -6.38 1.42
N PRO A 96 11.60 -7.32 2.14
CA PRO A 96 12.90 -7.13 2.77
C PRO A 96 13.99 -6.52 1.87
N SER A 97 13.93 -6.76 0.56
CA SER A 97 14.93 -6.31 -0.43
C SER A 97 15.10 -4.81 -0.60
N ARG A 98 14.14 -3.99 -0.14
CA ARG A 98 14.12 -2.53 -0.36
C ARG A 98 13.31 -1.78 0.71
N ASP A 99 13.50 -0.48 0.81
CA ASP A 99 12.84 0.35 1.84
C ASP A 99 11.45 0.88 1.44
N ILE A 100 11.11 0.82 0.15
CA ILE A 100 9.79 1.31 -0.30
C ILE A 100 8.65 0.45 0.27
N PHE A 101 7.57 1.13 0.67
CA PHE A 101 6.41 0.58 1.39
C PHE A 101 6.70 0.07 2.80
N LYS A 102 7.68 0.67 3.48
CA LYS A 102 7.91 0.46 4.91
C LYS A 102 7.99 1.79 5.64
N GLU A 103 7.61 1.79 6.91
CA GLU A 103 7.86 2.93 7.78
C GLU A 103 9.38 3.18 7.90
N PRO A 104 9.86 4.41 7.68
CA PRO A 104 11.30 4.70 7.57
C PRO A 104 12.07 4.57 8.89
N ASP A 105 11.36 4.57 10.03
CA ASP A 105 11.92 4.45 11.37
C ASP A 105 11.86 3.01 11.90
N SER A 106 10.77 2.31 11.62
CA SER A 106 10.46 1.01 12.22
C SER A 106 10.50 -0.16 11.25
N ALA A 107 10.63 0.10 9.94
CA ALA A 107 10.53 -0.88 8.86
C ALA A 107 9.21 -1.67 8.82
N LEU A 108 8.17 -1.20 9.53
CA LEU A 108 6.84 -1.83 9.51
C LEU A 108 6.22 -1.73 8.12
N PRO A 109 5.55 -2.79 7.62
CA PRO A 109 4.97 -2.79 6.29
C PRO A 109 3.84 -1.76 6.16
N LEU A 110 3.87 -1.01 5.07
CA LEU A 110 2.79 -0.13 4.63
C LEU A 110 1.97 -0.87 3.57
N LYS A 111 0.64 -0.77 3.65
CA LYS A 111 -0.31 -1.30 2.67
C LYS A 111 -1.30 -0.19 2.30
N CYS A 112 -1.62 -0.07 1.01
CA CYS A 112 -2.67 0.83 0.56
C CYS A 112 -4.02 0.26 0.98
N ASP A 113 -4.82 1.07 1.66
CA ASP A 113 -6.15 0.75 2.18
C ASP A 113 -7.26 1.43 1.37
N MET A 114 -6.94 1.96 0.18
CA MET A 114 -7.87 2.71 -0.67
C MET A 114 -8.54 3.93 0.00
N CYS A 115 -7.98 4.44 1.12
CA CYS A 115 -8.62 5.46 1.95
C CYS A 115 -10.01 5.02 2.46
N GLU A 116 -10.17 3.73 2.76
CA GLU A 116 -11.34 3.19 3.47
C GLU A 116 -11.24 3.45 4.98
N ASP A 117 -11.01 4.70 5.37
CA ASP A 117 -11.05 5.10 6.78
C ASP A 117 -12.49 5.15 7.32
N ASP A 118 -12.68 5.56 8.57
CA ASP A 118 -14.02 5.71 9.17
C ASP A 118 -14.34 7.21 9.42
N PRO A 119 -15.27 7.81 8.65
CA PRO A 119 -15.94 7.27 7.46
C PRO A 119 -15.03 7.24 6.21
N PRO A 120 -15.32 6.38 5.22
CA PRO A 120 -14.45 6.23 4.05
C PRO A 120 -14.50 7.47 3.17
N GLN A 121 -13.38 7.78 2.51
CA GLN A 121 -13.34 8.87 1.52
C GLN A 121 -14.16 8.50 0.28
N GLU A 122 -14.80 9.49 -0.34
CA GLU A 122 -15.54 9.29 -1.61
C GLU A 122 -14.62 8.76 -2.72
N LYS A 123 -13.38 9.25 -2.77
CA LYS A 123 -12.29 8.76 -3.64
C LYS A 123 -10.97 8.78 -2.88
N PRO A 124 -10.00 7.93 -3.22
CA PRO A 124 -8.66 8.01 -2.62
C PRO A 124 -8.03 9.40 -2.76
N LEU A 125 -7.39 9.92 -1.71
CA LEU A 125 -6.82 11.27 -1.73
C LEU A 125 -5.73 11.47 -2.80
N CYS A 126 -4.98 10.41 -3.12
CA CYS A 126 -4.01 10.45 -4.21
C CYS A 126 -4.66 10.71 -5.58
N VAL A 127 -5.87 10.18 -5.81
CA VAL A 127 -6.68 10.46 -7.01
C VAL A 127 -7.19 11.90 -6.97
N GLN A 128 -7.76 12.34 -5.83
CA GLN A 128 -8.27 13.71 -5.67
C GLN A 128 -7.20 14.79 -5.91
N TRP A 129 -5.96 14.52 -5.50
CA TRP A 129 -4.82 15.44 -5.65
C TRP A 129 -4.10 15.32 -6.99
N CYS A 130 -4.44 14.32 -7.82
CA CYS A 130 -3.87 14.18 -9.15
C CYS A 130 -4.61 15.08 -10.15
N LEU A 131 -4.30 16.37 -10.15
CA LEU A 131 -4.97 17.35 -11.03
C LEU A 131 -4.75 17.12 -12.53
N ASN A 132 -3.84 16.22 -12.91
CA ASN A 132 -3.59 15.85 -14.30
C ASN A 132 -4.31 14.56 -14.74
N ASP A 133 -5.19 14.01 -13.89
CA ASP A 133 -5.98 12.81 -14.15
C ASP A 133 -5.15 11.58 -14.56
N ALA A 134 -3.93 11.47 -14.01
CA ALA A 134 -3.08 10.29 -14.19
C ALA A 134 -3.51 9.10 -13.31
N LEU A 135 -4.27 9.37 -12.24
CA LEU A 135 -4.82 8.38 -11.33
C LEU A 135 -6.34 8.46 -11.40
N ILE A 136 -7.00 7.40 -11.87
CA ILE A 136 -8.44 7.40 -12.18
C ILE A 136 -9.12 6.32 -11.34
N TYR A 137 -10.08 6.72 -10.49
CA TYR A 137 -10.84 5.80 -9.65
C TYR A 137 -12.07 5.24 -10.40
N GLU A 138 -12.21 3.92 -10.40
CA GLU A 138 -13.29 3.19 -11.05
C GLU A 138 -13.89 2.16 -10.09
N GLU A 139 -15.20 1.93 -10.20
CA GLU A 139 -15.92 0.90 -9.45
C GLU A 139 -16.67 -0.03 -10.41
N ARG A 140 -16.72 -1.32 -10.09
CA ARG A 140 -17.51 -2.30 -10.83
C ARG A 140 -18.09 -3.37 -9.90
N GLU A 141 -19.28 -3.87 -10.23
CA GLU A 141 -19.86 -5.03 -9.55
C GLU A 141 -19.28 -6.32 -10.12
N GLU A 142 -18.77 -7.19 -9.26
CA GLU A 142 -18.37 -8.56 -9.61
C GLU A 142 -19.04 -9.57 -8.68
N GLU A 143 -19.46 -10.72 -9.23
CA GLU A 143 -19.87 -11.87 -8.43
C GLU A 143 -18.63 -12.60 -7.92
N VAL A 144 -18.43 -12.60 -6.60
CA VAL A 144 -17.26 -13.21 -5.96
C VAL A 144 -17.74 -14.25 -4.95
N GLU A 145 -17.01 -15.35 -4.85
CA GLU A 145 -17.18 -16.30 -3.74
C GLU A 145 -16.50 -15.71 -2.51
N GLU A 146 -17.26 -15.50 -1.43
CA GLU A 146 -16.79 -14.80 -0.23
C GLU A 146 -15.99 -15.77 0.66
N GLU A 147 -14.66 -15.64 0.67
CA GLU A 147 -13.80 -16.25 1.69
C GLU A 147 -13.46 -15.20 2.76
N VAL A 148 -13.71 -15.52 4.03
CA VAL A 148 -13.30 -14.69 5.16
C VAL A 148 -11.78 -14.71 5.23
N LYS A 149 -11.13 -13.61 4.84
CA LYS A 149 -9.67 -13.49 4.86
C LYS A 149 -9.16 -13.26 6.28
N LEU A 150 -9.06 -14.34 7.06
CA LEU A 150 -8.26 -14.42 8.30
C LEU A 150 -6.80 -13.95 8.08
N GLU A 151 -6.36 -14.03 6.82
CA GLU A 151 -5.05 -13.65 6.30
C GLU A 151 -4.58 -12.25 6.72
N ASP A 152 -5.42 -11.20 6.69
CA ASP A 152 -4.95 -9.83 7.00
C ASP A 152 -4.59 -9.66 8.50
N VAL A 153 -5.33 -10.32 9.40
CA VAL A 153 -5.05 -10.30 10.85
C VAL A 153 -3.81 -11.15 11.15
N GLU A 154 -3.72 -12.32 10.52
CA GLU A 154 -2.57 -13.21 10.64
C GLU A 154 -1.29 -12.53 10.14
N ILE A 155 -1.32 -11.85 8.99
CA ILE A 155 -0.17 -11.09 8.45
C ILE A 155 0.30 -10.03 9.45
N GLY A 156 -0.63 -9.27 10.04
CA GLY A 156 -0.30 -8.25 11.04
C GLY A 156 0.34 -8.85 12.29
N MET A 157 -0.19 -9.98 12.79
CA MET A 157 0.35 -10.68 13.96
C MET A 157 1.71 -11.31 13.67
N GLU A 158 1.87 -11.98 12.53
CA GLU A 158 3.13 -12.60 12.11
C GLU A 158 4.24 -11.56 11.95
N SER A 159 3.96 -10.40 11.35
CA SER A 159 4.95 -9.32 11.24
C SER A 159 5.43 -8.83 12.62
N MET A 160 4.55 -8.80 13.62
CA MET A 160 4.91 -8.43 14.99
C MET A 160 5.71 -9.55 15.68
N ILE A 161 5.36 -10.81 15.44
CA ILE A 161 6.06 -11.98 15.98
C ILE A 161 7.48 -12.06 15.42
N ASP A 162 7.66 -11.87 14.12
CA ASP A 162 8.97 -11.88 13.45
C ASP A 162 9.91 -10.80 14.02
N LYS A 163 9.35 -9.65 14.42
CA LYS A 163 10.14 -8.51 14.90
C LYS A 163 10.41 -8.51 16.40
N TYR A 164 9.44 -8.93 17.21
CA TYR A 164 9.48 -8.78 18.67
C TYR A 164 9.49 -10.11 19.44
N GLY A 165 9.34 -11.24 18.73
CA GLY A 165 9.24 -12.56 19.32
C GLY A 165 7.82 -12.89 19.78
N LEU A 166 7.46 -14.17 19.69
CA LEU A 166 6.11 -14.66 19.97
C LEU A 166 5.66 -14.35 21.40
N GLU A 167 6.52 -14.60 22.39
CA GLU A 167 6.20 -14.37 23.81
C GLU A 167 5.86 -12.90 24.09
N THR A 168 6.66 -11.96 23.59
CA THR A 168 6.44 -10.52 23.75
C THR A 168 5.11 -10.06 23.16
N VAL A 169 4.74 -10.60 21.98
CA VAL A 169 3.48 -10.28 21.31
C VAL A 169 2.30 -10.85 22.09
N MET A 170 2.40 -12.10 22.56
CA MET A 170 1.37 -12.75 23.36
C MET A 170 1.12 -12.03 24.70
N ASP A 171 2.18 -11.68 25.43
CA ASP A 171 2.07 -10.96 26.70
C ASP A 171 1.46 -9.57 26.53
N THR A 172 1.78 -8.91 25.43
CA THR A 172 1.22 -7.60 25.10
C THR A 172 -0.26 -7.70 24.73
N LEU A 173 -0.64 -8.69 23.92
CA LEU A 173 -2.04 -8.97 23.59
C LEU A 173 -2.86 -9.35 24.83
N ALA A 174 -2.31 -10.15 25.74
CA ALA A 174 -2.96 -10.52 26.99
C ALA A 174 -3.24 -9.29 27.87
N ARG A 175 -2.27 -8.37 28.00
CA ARG A 175 -2.45 -7.11 28.73
C ARG A 175 -3.49 -6.19 28.09
N ILE A 176 -3.50 -6.10 26.76
CA ILE A 176 -4.50 -5.31 26.01
C ILE A 176 -5.90 -5.93 26.15
N SER A 177 -6.01 -7.26 26.08
CA SER A 177 -7.28 -7.97 26.24
C SER A 177 -7.85 -7.83 27.65
N ALA A 178 -7.01 -7.71 28.68
CA ALA A 178 -7.44 -7.45 30.04
C ALA A 178 -7.97 -6.02 30.23
N THR A 179 -7.38 -5.04 29.55
CA THR A 179 -7.77 -3.61 29.64
C THR A 179 -8.97 -3.22 28.78
N LYS A 180 -9.32 -3.99 27.74
CA LYS A 180 -10.52 -3.79 26.90
C LYS A 180 -11.77 -4.55 27.38
N LYS A 181 -11.65 -5.36 28.44
CA LYS A 181 -12.78 -6.10 29.05
C LYS A 181 -13.44 -5.36 30.21
N GLU A 182 -12.97 -4.15 30.53
CA GLU A 182 -13.64 -3.14 31.35
C GLU A 182 -14.29 -2.08 30.46
#